data_AF-A0A938VD36-F1
#
_entry.id   AF-A0A938VD36-F1
#
_cell.length_a   1.000
_cell.length_b   1.000
_cell.length_c   1.000
_cell.angle_alpha   90.00
_cell.angle_beta   90.00
_cell.angle_gamma   90.00
#
_symmetry.space_group_name_H-M   'P 1'
#
loop_
_entity.id
_entity.type
_entity.pdbx_description
1 polymer ?
#
loop_
_entity_poly.entity_id
_entity_poly.type
_entity_poly.pdbx_seq_one_letter_code
_entity_poly.pdbx_strand_id
1 'polypeptide(L)'
;GSAEDWLPRAFRAARIFRSPGIHVTLGGIAERSGSVPLDEHIAECVRVARAVAPLARDLGVCLAFENYDDLLAPELRTLVERAGPDVAAVCLDTGNPVLAAEHPVGAAEILAPYFVTSHIRDTRVWSTPQGAMAQSVPMGQGSVDWRAILAILHDHAPDATFGLEVITGRAPRALDYLRGDSGFWGPYPARRTADLAQFIAWADRGDPVPFPQVTGDGVAGYALPTGPDASALIEQQARHCRESIRYCQETLALT
;
A
#
# COMPACT_ATOMS: atom_id res chain seq x y z
N GLY A 1 20.91 -11.15 -10.43
CA GLY A 1 20.42 -10.76 -11.75
C GLY A 1 19.80 -9.39 -11.62
N SER A 2 19.90 -8.56 -12.65
CA SER A 2 19.23 -7.26 -12.66
C SER A 2 17.70 -7.44 -12.80
N ALA A 3 16.94 -6.35 -12.68
CA ALA A 3 15.51 -6.38 -12.95
C ALA A 3 15.22 -6.87 -14.39
N GLU A 4 16.03 -6.44 -15.37
CA GLU A 4 15.90 -6.84 -16.77
C GLU A 4 16.17 -8.34 -17.00
N ASP A 5 16.93 -9.01 -16.13
CA ASP A 5 17.13 -10.46 -16.20
C ASP A 5 15.88 -11.23 -15.72
N TRP A 6 15.19 -10.69 -14.72
CA TRP A 6 14.08 -11.36 -14.03
C TRP A 6 12.73 -11.08 -14.67
N LEU A 7 12.48 -9.83 -15.08
CA LEU A 7 11.19 -9.39 -15.62
C LEU A 7 10.72 -10.20 -16.84
N PRO A 8 11.57 -10.60 -17.81
CA PRO A 8 11.14 -11.46 -18.91
C PRO A 8 10.58 -12.81 -18.45
N ARG A 9 11.11 -13.38 -17.36
CA ARG A 9 10.61 -14.63 -16.79
C ARG A 9 9.28 -14.39 -16.06
N ALA A 10 9.20 -13.31 -15.30
CA ALA A 10 7.98 -12.90 -14.60
C ALA A 10 6.83 -12.65 -15.57
N PHE A 11 7.04 -11.90 -16.66
CA PHE A 11 6.00 -11.63 -17.65
C PHE A 11 5.46 -12.90 -18.33
N ARG A 12 6.34 -13.86 -18.65
CA ARG A 12 5.91 -15.15 -19.19
C ARG A 12 5.06 -15.93 -18.18
N ALA A 13 5.43 -15.90 -16.90
CA ALA A 13 4.63 -16.50 -15.84
C ALA A 13 3.27 -15.80 -15.68
N ALA A 14 3.23 -14.46 -15.64
CA ALA A 14 1.99 -13.70 -15.61
C ALA A 14 1.07 -14.06 -16.78
N ARG A 15 1.62 -14.17 -18.00
CA ARG A 15 0.86 -14.58 -19.18
C ARG A 15 0.23 -15.96 -19.04
N ILE A 16 0.95 -16.92 -18.45
CA ILE A 16 0.47 -18.28 -18.18
C ILE A 16 -0.69 -18.25 -17.17
N PHE A 17 -0.53 -17.49 -16.07
CA PHE A 17 -1.54 -17.37 -15.03
C PHE A 17 -2.65 -16.34 -15.33
N ARG A 18 -2.58 -15.67 -16.49
CA ARG A 18 -3.49 -14.60 -16.91
C ARG A 18 -3.53 -13.42 -15.92
N SER A 19 -2.41 -13.13 -15.27
CA SER A 19 -2.26 -11.92 -14.46
C SER A 19 -2.11 -10.70 -15.36
N PRO A 20 -2.83 -9.59 -15.13
CA PRO A 20 -2.68 -8.36 -15.91
C PRO A 20 -1.35 -7.64 -15.66
N GLY A 21 -0.70 -7.93 -14.53
CA GLY A 21 0.56 -7.30 -14.16
C GLY A 21 1.44 -8.16 -13.26
N ILE A 22 2.68 -7.70 -13.10
CA ILE A 22 3.62 -8.17 -12.09
C ILE A 22 3.72 -7.09 -11.02
N HIS A 23 3.53 -7.47 -9.76
CA HIS A 23 3.73 -6.59 -8.62
C HIS A 23 5.21 -6.16 -8.53
N VAL A 24 5.43 -4.86 -8.36
CA VAL A 24 6.76 -4.26 -8.24
C VAL A 24 6.73 -3.17 -7.15
N THR A 25 7.74 -3.15 -6.29
CA THR A 25 8.04 -2.02 -5.42
C THR A 25 9.32 -1.34 -5.92
N LEU A 26 9.46 -0.02 -5.71
CA LEU A 26 10.73 0.66 -5.98
C LEU A 26 11.78 0.24 -4.94
N GLY A 27 11.39 0.21 -3.68
CA GLY A 27 12.19 -0.21 -2.55
C GLY A 27 11.39 -0.11 -1.25
N GLY A 28 11.87 0.70 -0.32
CA GLY A 28 11.14 1.13 0.86
C GLY A 28 11.69 2.44 1.45
N ILE A 29 11.35 2.74 2.70
CA ILE A 29 11.70 4.02 3.33
C ILE A 29 13.21 4.37 3.32
N ALA A 30 14.07 3.37 3.14
CA ALA A 30 15.52 3.54 3.01
C ALA A 30 15.89 4.35 1.74
N GLU A 31 15.20 4.12 0.62
CA GLU A 31 15.40 4.84 -0.64
C GLU A 31 14.99 6.32 -0.54
N ARG A 32 14.11 6.68 0.41
CA ARG A 32 13.81 8.09 0.72
C ARG A 32 14.85 8.77 1.59
N SER A 33 15.56 8.00 2.39
CA SER A 33 16.47 8.51 3.44
C SER A 33 17.95 8.33 3.09
N GLY A 34 18.24 7.69 1.95
CA GLY A 34 19.58 7.39 1.48
C GLY A 34 20.30 8.57 0.84
N SER A 35 21.53 8.32 0.35
CA SER A 35 22.34 9.35 -0.33
C SER A 35 21.91 9.60 -1.78
N VAL A 36 21.14 8.69 -2.38
CA VAL A 36 20.60 8.83 -3.73
C VAL A 36 19.23 9.50 -3.64
N PRO A 37 18.98 10.60 -4.36
CA PRO A 37 17.67 11.25 -4.37
C PRO A 37 16.54 10.33 -4.87
N LEU A 38 15.34 10.45 -4.32
CA LEU A 38 14.17 9.67 -4.74
C LEU A 38 13.89 9.78 -6.25
N ASP A 39 14.05 10.97 -6.85
CA ASP A 39 13.81 11.13 -8.29
C ASP A 39 14.79 10.31 -9.16
N GLU A 40 16.01 10.06 -8.68
CA GLU A 40 16.95 9.18 -9.37
C GLU A 40 16.51 7.72 -9.29
N HIS A 41 15.97 7.28 -8.13
CA HIS A 41 15.36 5.96 -8.01
C HIS A 41 14.13 5.82 -8.94
N ILE A 42 13.26 6.83 -8.98
CA ILE A 42 12.11 6.86 -9.90
C ILE A 42 12.59 6.82 -11.36
N ALA A 43 13.62 7.59 -11.71
CA ALA A 43 14.18 7.61 -13.06
C ALA A 43 14.73 6.23 -13.47
N GLU A 44 15.34 5.51 -12.53
CA GLU A 44 15.82 4.15 -12.77
C GLU A 44 14.68 3.15 -12.97
N CYS A 45 13.61 3.22 -12.17
CA CYS A 45 12.39 2.44 -12.40
C CYS A 45 11.81 2.72 -13.79
N VAL A 46 11.74 3.99 -14.20
CA VAL A 46 11.28 4.41 -15.54
C VAL A 46 12.18 3.85 -16.64
N ARG A 47 13.51 3.87 -16.46
CA ARG A 47 14.47 3.31 -17.41
C ARG A 47 14.25 1.81 -17.60
N VAL A 48 14.12 1.06 -16.51
CA VAL A 48 13.86 -0.38 -16.53
C VAL A 48 12.51 -0.67 -17.20
N ALA A 49 11.44 0.03 -16.82
CA ALA A 49 10.12 -0.14 -17.41
C ALA A 49 10.14 0.06 -18.94
N ARG A 50 10.81 1.11 -19.41
CA ARG A 50 10.98 1.37 -20.85
C ARG A 50 11.82 0.30 -21.56
N ALA A 51 12.85 -0.24 -20.89
CA ALA A 51 13.68 -1.29 -21.47
C ALA A 51 12.90 -2.59 -21.69
N VAL A 52 11.96 -2.93 -20.80
CA VAL A 52 11.14 -4.15 -20.91
C VAL A 52 9.81 -3.95 -21.64
N ALA A 53 9.47 -2.70 -21.98
CA ALA A 53 8.21 -2.32 -22.62
C ALA A 53 7.83 -3.13 -23.86
N PRO A 54 8.74 -3.45 -24.82
CA PRO A 54 8.36 -4.23 -25.99
C PRO A 54 7.81 -5.62 -25.63
N LEU A 55 8.44 -6.30 -24.66
CA LEU A 55 8.01 -7.62 -24.22
C LEU A 55 6.73 -7.56 -23.37
N ALA A 56 6.63 -6.55 -22.50
CA ALA A 56 5.43 -6.29 -21.70
C ALA A 56 4.19 -6.15 -22.62
N ARG A 57 4.30 -5.34 -23.68
CA ARG A 57 3.24 -5.14 -24.68
C ARG A 57 2.91 -6.41 -25.47
N ASP A 58 3.93 -7.13 -25.95
CA ASP A 58 3.74 -8.38 -26.71
C ASP A 58 2.98 -9.43 -25.89
N LEU A 59 3.23 -9.48 -24.58
CA LEU A 59 2.58 -10.41 -23.67
C LEU A 59 1.26 -9.87 -23.09
N GLY A 60 0.94 -8.59 -23.27
CA GLY A 60 -0.22 -7.95 -22.65
C GLY A 60 -0.15 -7.94 -21.12
N VAL A 61 1.04 -7.70 -20.56
CA VAL A 61 1.30 -7.65 -19.11
C VAL A 61 1.97 -6.32 -18.78
N CYS A 62 1.63 -5.73 -17.62
CA CYS A 62 2.25 -4.50 -17.13
C CYS A 62 3.10 -4.71 -15.87
N LEU A 63 3.86 -3.68 -15.48
CA LEU A 63 4.48 -3.56 -14.16
C LEU A 63 3.51 -2.82 -13.24
N ALA A 64 2.93 -3.51 -12.27
CA ALA A 64 2.03 -2.94 -11.27
C ALA A 64 2.86 -2.42 -10.09
N PHE A 65 3.22 -1.14 -10.13
CA PHE A 65 3.99 -0.48 -9.09
C PHE A 65 3.11 -0.20 -7.87
N GLU A 66 3.59 -0.58 -6.68
CA GLU A 66 2.89 -0.29 -5.44
C GLU A 66 3.23 1.09 -4.88
N ASN A 67 2.23 1.76 -4.29
CA ASN A 67 2.43 2.95 -3.46
C ASN A 67 2.94 2.53 -2.08
N TYR A 68 4.14 1.95 -2.06
CA TYR A 68 4.79 1.52 -0.82
C TYR A 68 5.31 2.72 -0.01
N ASP A 69 5.93 2.49 1.15
CA ASP A 69 6.34 3.57 2.07
C ASP A 69 7.41 4.53 1.48
N ASP A 70 7.95 4.21 0.32
CA ASP A 70 8.85 5.02 -0.49
C ASP A 70 8.14 5.98 -1.47
N LEU A 71 6.93 5.67 -1.92
CA LEU A 71 6.22 6.42 -2.96
C LEU A 71 4.87 6.95 -2.48
N LEU A 72 4.78 8.27 -2.35
CA LEU A 72 3.50 8.94 -2.19
C LEU A 72 2.66 8.79 -3.47
N ALA A 73 1.34 8.83 -3.35
CA ALA A 73 0.46 8.67 -4.52
C ALA A 73 0.78 9.61 -5.70
N PRO A 74 1.09 10.92 -5.51
CA PRO A 74 1.47 11.80 -6.62
C PRO A 74 2.80 11.42 -7.29
N GLU A 75 3.74 10.85 -6.54
CA GLU A 75 5.06 10.43 -7.05
C GLU A 75 4.93 9.14 -7.84
N LEU A 76 4.13 8.19 -7.35
CA LEU A 76 3.81 6.97 -8.10
C LEU A 76 3.10 7.29 -9.42
N ARG A 77 2.12 8.21 -9.41
CA ARG A 77 1.53 8.71 -10.66
C ARG A 77 2.59 9.22 -11.63
N THR A 78 3.53 10.02 -11.13
CA THR A 78 4.62 10.59 -11.94
C THR A 78 5.50 9.48 -12.54
N LEU A 79 5.81 8.43 -11.76
CA LEU A 79 6.55 7.27 -12.25
C LEU A 79 5.80 6.59 -13.40
N VAL A 80 4.51 6.28 -13.21
CA VAL A 80 3.68 5.60 -14.22
C VAL A 80 3.57 6.44 -15.50
N GLU A 81 3.28 7.73 -15.37
CA GLU A 81 3.17 8.65 -16.52
C GLU A 81 4.50 8.75 -17.29
N ARG A 82 5.64 8.78 -16.60
CA ARG A 82 6.97 8.81 -17.23
C ARG A 82 7.32 7.48 -17.89
N ALA A 83 6.95 6.35 -17.29
CA ALA A 83 7.23 5.02 -17.83
C ALA A 83 6.38 4.71 -19.07
N GLY A 84 5.14 5.19 -19.10
CA GLY A 84 4.13 4.86 -20.10
C GLY A 84 3.00 4.04 -19.46
N PRO A 85 1.77 4.57 -19.37
CA PRO A 85 0.63 3.88 -18.73
C PRO A 85 0.21 2.55 -19.39
N ASP A 86 0.75 2.25 -20.57
CA ASP A 86 0.57 0.99 -21.27
C ASP A 86 1.55 -0.11 -20.83
N VAL A 87 2.56 0.25 -20.04
CA VAL A 87 3.62 -0.64 -19.54
C VAL A 87 3.71 -0.61 -18.01
N ALA A 88 3.46 0.54 -17.41
CA ALA A 88 3.41 0.73 -15.97
C ALA A 88 1.97 1.00 -15.52
N ALA A 89 1.61 0.40 -14.40
CA ALA A 89 0.30 0.50 -13.76
C ALA A 89 0.48 0.54 -12.24
N VAL A 90 -0.61 0.54 -11.50
CA VAL A 90 -0.62 0.66 -10.04
C VAL A 90 -1.18 -0.58 -9.38
N CYS A 91 -0.42 -1.08 -8.39
CA CYS A 91 -0.92 -1.91 -7.30
C CYS A 91 -1.30 -0.97 -6.14
N LEU A 92 -2.59 -0.72 -5.90
CA LEU A 92 -2.97 0.18 -4.81
C LEU A 92 -2.96 -0.57 -3.48
N ASP A 93 -2.05 -0.19 -2.59
CA ASP A 93 -2.08 -0.57 -1.18
C ASP A 93 -2.80 0.50 -0.37
N THR A 94 -3.86 0.12 0.35
CA THR A 94 -4.68 1.07 1.10
C THR A 94 -4.14 1.47 2.45
N GLY A 95 -3.19 0.71 3.01
CA GLY A 95 -2.61 1.05 4.31
C GLY A 95 -1.26 1.75 4.22
N ASN A 96 -0.53 1.67 3.10
CA ASN A 96 0.75 2.36 2.95
C ASN A 96 0.60 3.90 2.98
N PRO A 97 -0.43 4.50 2.33
CA PRO A 97 -0.69 5.93 2.43
C PRO A 97 -0.79 6.39 3.89
N VAL A 98 -1.46 5.60 4.74
CA VAL A 98 -1.65 5.92 6.14
C VAL A 98 -0.31 6.09 6.87
N LEU A 99 0.66 5.25 6.56
CA LEU A 99 2.00 5.29 7.15
C LEU A 99 2.80 6.54 6.76
N ALA A 100 2.45 7.19 5.66
CA ALA A 100 3.01 8.44 5.18
C ALA A 100 2.11 9.66 5.50
N ALA A 101 1.10 9.50 6.36
CA ALA A 101 0.06 10.50 6.63
C ALA A 101 -0.65 11.00 5.35
N GLU A 102 -0.91 10.07 4.42
CA GLU A 102 -1.78 10.24 3.26
C GLU A 102 -3.15 9.61 3.52
N HIS A 103 -4.20 10.32 3.09
CA HIS A 103 -5.56 9.81 3.18
C HIS A 103 -5.79 8.75 2.10
N PRO A 104 -6.22 7.52 2.43
CA PRO A 104 -6.30 6.42 1.48
C PRO A 104 -7.30 6.68 0.33
N VAL A 105 -8.41 7.39 0.58
CA VAL A 105 -9.33 7.82 -0.49
C VAL A 105 -8.64 8.78 -1.48
N GLY A 106 -7.88 9.77 -0.99
CA GLY A 106 -7.18 10.71 -1.88
C GLY A 106 -6.07 10.02 -2.67
N ALA A 107 -5.40 9.03 -2.08
CA ALA A 107 -4.46 8.18 -2.81
C ALA A 107 -5.17 7.37 -3.92
N ALA A 108 -6.33 6.80 -3.63
CA ALA A 108 -7.14 6.10 -4.63
C ALA A 108 -7.57 7.04 -5.77
N GLU A 109 -8.06 8.25 -5.49
CA GLU A 109 -8.43 9.24 -6.52
C GLU A 109 -7.27 9.57 -7.47
N ILE A 110 -6.05 9.69 -6.94
CA ILE A 110 -4.86 10.00 -7.74
C ILE A 110 -4.46 8.83 -8.63
N LEU A 111 -4.60 7.61 -8.14
CA LEU A 111 -4.00 6.41 -8.72
C LEU A 111 -4.99 5.56 -9.53
N ALA A 112 -6.29 5.73 -9.34
CA ALA A 112 -7.35 4.95 -10.01
C ALA A 112 -7.23 4.91 -11.53
N PRO A 113 -6.83 5.98 -12.26
CA PRO A 113 -6.65 5.92 -13.71
C PRO A 113 -5.61 4.90 -14.18
N TYR A 114 -4.73 4.44 -13.29
CA TYR A 114 -3.62 3.53 -13.56
C TYR A 114 -3.78 2.19 -12.83
N PHE A 115 -4.89 1.97 -12.14
CA PHE A 115 -5.10 0.84 -11.25
C PHE A 115 -5.34 -0.48 -12.02
N VAL A 116 -4.67 -1.55 -11.59
CA VAL A 116 -4.86 -2.91 -12.14
C VAL A 116 -5.04 -3.99 -11.09
N THR A 117 -4.58 -3.76 -9.86
CA THR A 117 -4.72 -4.69 -8.72
C THR A 117 -4.51 -3.92 -7.42
N SER A 118 -4.86 -4.52 -6.29
CA SER A 118 -4.66 -3.91 -4.97
C SER A 118 -4.09 -4.87 -3.95
N HIS A 119 -3.48 -4.30 -2.91
CA HIS A 119 -3.31 -4.90 -1.61
C HIS A 119 -4.23 -4.19 -0.61
N ILE A 120 -5.39 -4.79 -0.33
CA ILE A 120 -6.37 -4.22 0.58
C ILE A 120 -6.07 -4.62 2.01
N ARG A 121 -6.08 -3.61 2.89
CA ARG A 121 -6.09 -3.78 4.34
C ARG A 121 -6.73 -2.61 5.05
N ASP A 122 -7.36 -2.89 6.17
CA ASP A 122 -8.04 -1.87 6.95
C ASP A 122 -7.16 -1.37 8.09
N THR A 123 -7.29 -0.07 8.39
CA THR A 123 -6.45 0.63 9.35
C THR A 123 -7.31 1.52 10.22
N ARG A 124 -7.17 1.41 11.54
CA ARG A 124 -7.66 2.44 12.48
C ARG A 124 -6.66 3.57 12.52
N VAL A 125 -7.16 4.79 12.45
CA VAL A 125 -6.37 6.01 12.67
C VAL A 125 -7.08 6.88 13.66
N TRP A 126 -6.35 7.43 14.63
CA TRP A 126 -6.86 8.41 15.59
C TRP A 126 -5.80 9.46 15.90
N SER A 127 -6.24 10.67 16.24
CA SER A 127 -5.32 11.76 16.56
C SER A 127 -4.66 11.59 17.92
N THR A 128 -3.45 12.15 18.03
CA THR A 128 -2.67 12.28 19.26
C THR A 128 -2.14 13.70 19.37
N PRO A 129 -1.69 14.16 20.55
CA PRO A 129 -1.09 15.49 20.66
C PRO A 129 0.17 15.68 19.79
N GLN A 130 0.83 14.60 19.36
CA GLN A 130 2.04 14.63 18.52
C GLN A 130 1.75 14.39 17.03
N GLY A 131 0.52 14.05 16.65
CA GLY A 131 0.12 13.72 15.29
C GLY A 131 -1.03 12.73 15.28
N ALA A 132 -0.74 11.48 14.91
CA ALA A 132 -1.72 10.40 14.93
C ALA A 132 -1.11 9.08 15.37
N MET A 133 -1.98 8.10 15.60
CA MET A 133 -1.63 6.71 15.75
C MET A 133 -2.37 5.90 14.68
N ALA A 134 -1.69 4.91 14.10
CA ALA A 134 -2.26 4.03 13.09
C ALA A 134 -2.10 2.57 13.51
N GLN A 135 -3.13 1.75 13.30
CA GLN A 135 -3.09 0.34 13.62
C GLN A 135 -3.78 -0.50 12.54
N SER A 136 -3.05 -1.45 11.96
CA SER A 136 -3.63 -2.43 11.04
C SER A 136 -4.56 -3.37 11.80
N VAL A 137 -5.76 -3.57 11.23
CA VAL A 137 -6.85 -4.32 11.85
C VAL A 137 -7.54 -5.21 10.81
N PRO A 138 -8.37 -6.17 11.22
CA PRO A 138 -9.20 -6.92 10.28
C PRO A 138 -10.10 -5.99 9.46
N MET A 139 -10.44 -6.39 8.23
CA MET A 139 -11.33 -5.61 7.38
C MET A 139 -12.68 -5.36 8.07
N GLY A 140 -13.15 -4.12 8.01
CA GLY A 140 -14.38 -3.68 8.65
C GLY A 140 -14.21 -3.28 10.12
N GLN A 141 -13.00 -3.38 10.67
CA GLN A 141 -12.67 -2.91 12.01
C GLN A 141 -11.89 -1.59 12.02
N GLY A 142 -11.47 -1.09 10.85
CA GLY A 142 -10.74 0.17 10.72
C GLY A 142 -11.63 1.34 10.38
N SER A 143 -10.98 2.44 9.97
CA SER A 143 -11.63 3.71 9.65
C SER A 143 -11.52 4.08 8.16
N VAL A 144 -11.01 3.18 7.31
CA VAL A 144 -10.88 3.42 5.87
C VAL A 144 -12.25 3.41 5.21
N ASP A 145 -12.55 4.44 4.41
CA ASP A 145 -13.80 4.50 3.64
C ASP A 145 -13.73 3.59 2.41
N TRP A 146 -13.98 2.31 2.64
CA TRP A 146 -13.97 1.29 1.60
C TRP A 146 -15.03 1.50 0.53
N ARG A 147 -16.20 2.06 0.88
CA ARG A 147 -17.24 2.31 -0.11
C ARG A 147 -16.80 3.38 -1.10
N ALA A 148 -16.17 4.45 -0.62
CA ALA A 148 -15.60 5.49 -1.48
C ALA A 148 -14.46 4.93 -2.36
N ILE A 149 -13.51 4.20 -1.77
CA ILE A 149 -12.40 3.61 -2.54
C ILE A 149 -12.93 2.66 -3.62
N LEU A 150 -13.83 1.75 -3.29
CA LEU A 150 -14.37 0.81 -4.27
C LEU A 150 -15.16 1.50 -5.38
N ALA A 151 -15.93 2.55 -5.06
CA ALA A 151 -16.62 3.33 -6.08
C ALA A 151 -15.63 3.98 -7.07
N ILE A 152 -14.58 4.61 -6.55
CA ILE A 152 -13.51 5.22 -7.37
C ILE A 152 -12.84 4.16 -8.25
N LEU A 153 -12.46 3.02 -7.68
CA LEU A 153 -11.72 1.99 -8.43
C LEU A 153 -12.61 1.29 -9.46
N HIS A 154 -13.88 1.04 -9.14
CA HIS A 154 -14.83 0.38 -10.04
C HIS A 154 -15.08 1.20 -11.31
N ASP A 155 -15.12 2.53 -11.22
CA ASP A 155 -15.29 3.42 -12.36
C ASP A 155 -14.13 3.31 -13.38
N HIS A 156 -12.94 2.88 -12.93
CA HIS A 156 -11.74 2.76 -13.75
C HIS A 156 -11.38 1.32 -14.14
N ALA A 157 -11.60 0.35 -13.24
CA ALA A 157 -11.26 -1.06 -13.46
C ALA A 157 -12.30 -1.98 -12.77
N PRO A 158 -13.48 -2.17 -13.38
CA PRO A 158 -14.57 -2.92 -12.76
C PRO A 158 -14.27 -4.40 -12.54
N ASP A 159 -13.34 -4.97 -13.33
CA ASP A 159 -12.93 -6.38 -13.27
C ASP A 159 -11.64 -6.60 -12.47
N ALA A 160 -11.14 -5.58 -11.77
CA ALA A 160 -9.90 -5.66 -11.03
C ALA A 160 -9.98 -6.64 -9.84
N THR A 161 -8.88 -7.34 -9.59
CA THR A 161 -8.75 -8.26 -8.45
C THR A 161 -8.27 -7.53 -7.21
N PHE A 162 -8.84 -7.89 -6.05
CA PHE A 162 -8.43 -7.36 -4.77
C PHE A 162 -7.65 -8.39 -3.96
N GLY A 163 -6.35 -8.19 -3.80
CA GLY A 163 -5.51 -9.01 -2.91
C GLY A 163 -5.68 -8.59 -1.47
N LEU A 164 -6.11 -9.49 -0.59
CA LEU A 164 -6.26 -9.20 0.84
C LEU A 164 -4.93 -9.38 1.58
N GLU A 165 -4.47 -8.32 2.25
CA GLU A 165 -3.31 -8.37 3.12
C GLU A 165 -3.70 -8.28 4.60
N VAL A 166 -3.51 -9.37 5.34
CA VAL A 166 -3.82 -9.40 6.78
C VAL A 166 -2.57 -9.23 7.61
N ILE A 167 -2.19 -7.97 7.81
CA ILE A 167 -0.99 -7.56 8.59
C ILE A 167 -1.37 -7.20 10.03
N THR A 168 -2.21 -8.03 10.66
CA THR A 168 -2.62 -7.85 12.06
C THR A 168 -1.59 -8.43 13.03
N GLY A 169 -1.67 -8.06 14.31
CA GLY A 169 -0.75 -8.50 15.35
C GLY A 169 0.42 -7.56 15.61
N ARG A 170 0.35 -6.32 15.10
CA ARG A 170 1.33 -5.26 15.35
C ARG A 170 0.78 -4.27 16.36
N ALA A 171 1.67 -3.73 17.19
CA ALA A 171 1.34 -2.59 18.04
C ALA A 171 0.95 -1.38 17.17
N PRO A 172 0.08 -0.47 17.67
CA PRO A 172 -0.18 0.80 17.00
C PRO A 172 1.12 1.57 16.74
N ARG A 173 1.25 2.15 15.54
CA ARG A 173 2.40 2.92 15.10
C ARG A 173 2.12 4.41 15.25
N ALA A 174 3.01 5.12 15.94
CA ALA A 174 2.95 6.57 16.07
C ALA A 174 3.36 7.25 14.75
N LEU A 175 2.60 8.27 14.36
CA LEU A 175 2.84 9.16 13.23
C LEU A 175 3.04 10.58 13.79
N ASP A 176 4.23 10.85 14.30
CA ASP A 176 4.58 12.08 15.05
C ASP A 176 4.78 13.32 14.16
N TYR A 177 3.88 13.57 13.22
CA TYR A 177 4.04 14.61 12.20
C TYR A 177 3.83 16.05 12.71
N LEU A 178 3.27 16.25 13.91
CA LEU A 178 3.17 17.58 14.53
C LEU A 178 4.40 17.92 15.38
N ARG A 179 5.29 16.96 15.59
CA ARG A 179 6.50 17.14 16.39
C ARG A 179 7.70 17.46 15.50
N GLY A 180 8.25 18.66 15.62
CA GLY A 180 9.32 19.16 14.72
C GLY A 180 10.64 18.38 14.79
N ASP A 181 10.91 17.70 15.90
CA ASP A 181 12.13 16.88 16.11
C ASP A 181 11.88 15.38 15.94
N SER A 182 10.74 14.97 15.38
CA SER A 182 10.39 13.55 15.24
C SER A 182 11.11 12.83 14.11
N GLY A 183 11.66 13.57 13.15
CA GLY A 183 12.19 13.02 11.90
C GLY A 183 11.12 12.48 10.96
N PHE A 184 9.82 12.57 11.31
CA PHE A 184 8.72 12.05 10.48
C PHE A 184 8.74 12.62 9.06
N TRP A 185 9.01 13.92 8.94
CA TRP A 185 9.05 14.61 7.64
C TRP A 185 10.36 14.45 6.89
N GLY A 186 11.40 13.88 7.51
CA GLY A 186 12.70 13.67 6.87
C GLY A 186 12.56 12.90 5.56
N PRO A 187 11.86 11.75 5.56
CA PRO A 187 11.56 11.03 4.35
C PRO A 187 10.63 11.77 3.40
N TYR A 188 9.72 12.66 3.83
CA TYR A 188 8.65 13.24 3.00
C TYR A 188 8.72 14.78 2.87
N PRO A 189 9.80 15.34 2.29
CA PRO A 189 10.04 16.79 2.32
C PRO A 189 9.07 17.61 1.47
N ALA A 190 8.43 16.99 0.46
CA ALA A 190 7.52 17.65 -0.49
C ALA A 190 6.03 17.36 -0.23
N ARG A 191 5.66 17.03 1.03
CA ARG A 191 4.28 16.68 1.36
C ARG A 191 3.30 17.83 1.06
N ARG A 192 2.23 17.53 0.32
CA ARG A 192 1.16 18.51 0.06
C ARG A 192 0.33 18.77 1.31
N THR A 193 0.19 20.04 1.68
CA THR A 193 -0.56 20.46 2.88
C THR A 193 -2.04 20.09 2.81
N ALA A 194 -2.67 20.17 1.63
CA ALA A 194 -4.09 19.83 1.46
C ALA A 194 -4.38 18.36 1.81
N ASP A 195 -3.53 17.44 1.35
CA ASP A 195 -3.68 16.02 1.63
C ASP A 195 -3.41 15.70 3.11
N LEU A 196 -2.46 16.39 3.74
CA LEU A 196 -2.21 16.26 5.18
C LEU A 196 -3.40 16.78 5.99
N ALA A 197 -4.02 17.89 5.59
CA ALA A 197 -5.21 18.42 6.25
C ALA A 197 -6.39 17.43 6.20
N GLN A 198 -6.57 16.73 5.07
CA GLN A 198 -7.55 15.65 4.96
C GLN A 198 -7.23 14.49 5.90
N PHE A 199 -5.95 14.09 5.99
CA PHE A 199 -5.51 13.04 6.91
C PHE A 199 -5.76 13.41 8.38
N ILE A 200 -5.43 14.65 8.78
CA ILE A 200 -5.67 15.16 10.14
C ILE A 200 -7.17 15.14 10.46
N ALA A 201 -8.01 15.65 9.55
CA ALA A 201 -9.45 15.67 9.74
C ALA A 201 -10.06 14.26 9.84
N TRP A 202 -9.47 13.26 9.16
CA TRP A 202 -9.84 11.86 9.29
C TRP A 202 -9.41 11.27 10.64
N ALA A 203 -8.16 11.50 11.05
CA ALA A 203 -7.62 11.06 12.34
C ALA A 203 -8.40 11.64 13.53
N ASP A 204 -8.83 12.90 13.45
CA ASP A 204 -9.61 13.57 14.52
C ASP A 204 -11.00 12.95 14.76
N ARG A 205 -11.51 12.18 13.80
CA ARG A 205 -12.77 11.43 13.95
C ARG A 205 -12.56 10.02 14.47
N GLY A 206 -11.31 9.59 14.61
CA GLY A 206 -10.95 8.26 15.06
C GLY A 206 -11.23 8.02 16.54
N ASP A 207 -11.61 6.79 16.87
CA ASP A 207 -11.69 6.34 18.26
C ASP A 207 -10.28 6.15 18.83
N PRO A 208 -9.87 6.87 19.90
CA PRO A 208 -8.54 6.78 20.48
C PRO A 208 -8.28 5.49 21.28
N VAL A 209 -9.11 4.46 21.07
CA VAL A 209 -8.97 3.14 21.65
C VAL A 209 -8.36 2.18 20.62
N PRO A 210 -7.13 1.67 20.87
CA PRO A 210 -6.54 0.62 20.05
C PRO A 210 -7.45 -0.59 19.93
N PHE A 211 -7.49 -1.19 18.74
CA PHE A 211 -8.15 -2.48 18.53
C PHE A 211 -7.47 -3.54 19.41
N PRO A 212 -8.23 -4.31 20.20
CA PRO A 212 -7.68 -5.34 21.06
C PRO A 212 -7.18 -6.51 20.22
N GLN A 213 -5.86 -6.70 20.20
CA GLN A 213 -5.22 -7.82 19.53
C GLN A 213 -3.91 -8.19 20.23
N VAL A 214 -3.58 -9.47 20.24
CA VAL A 214 -2.27 -9.98 20.63
C VAL A 214 -1.23 -9.38 19.69
N THR A 215 -0.18 -8.79 20.25
CA THR A 215 0.94 -8.22 19.51
C THR A 215 2.19 -9.06 19.73
N GLY A 216 3.02 -9.26 18.70
CA GLY A 216 4.26 -9.99 18.87
C GLY A 216 5.30 -9.67 17.79
N ASP A 217 6.54 -10.10 18.05
CA ASP A 217 7.64 -10.00 17.11
C ASP A 217 7.47 -11.01 15.96
N GLY A 218 8.03 -10.70 14.78
CA GLY A 218 7.98 -11.58 13.59
C GLY A 218 6.94 -11.20 12.53
N VAL A 219 5.95 -10.35 12.86
CA VAL A 219 4.98 -9.85 11.87
C VAL A 219 5.64 -8.96 10.80
N ALA A 220 6.84 -8.43 11.06
CA ALA A 220 7.55 -7.49 10.18
C ALA A 220 8.48 -8.14 9.14
N GLY A 221 8.63 -9.48 9.10
CA GLY A 221 9.65 -10.13 8.26
C GLY A 221 9.27 -11.47 7.64
N TYR A 222 7.98 -11.79 7.52
CA TYR A 222 7.48 -13.09 7.02
C TYR A 222 7.98 -14.32 7.80
N ALA A 223 8.57 -14.12 8.97
CA ALA A 223 8.96 -15.19 9.87
C ALA A 223 7.73 -15.65 10.67
N LEU A 224 7.67 -16.94 10.96
CA LEU A 224 6.66 -17.44 11.89
C LEU A 224 6.86 -16.80 13.27
N PRO A 225 5.80 -16.39 13.96
CA PRO A 225 5.88 -15.96 15.34
C PRO A 225 6.63 -16.97 16.21
N THR A 226 7.45 -16.47 17.12
CA THR A 226 8.14 -17.28 18.12
C THR A 226 7.89 -16.71 19.52
N GLY A 227 8.15 -17.50 20.55
CA GLY A 227 7.92 -17.09 21.94
C GLY A 227 6.55 -17.49 22.50
N PRO A 228 6.22 -17.00 23.71
CA PRO A 228 5.07 -17.50 24.48
C PRO A 228 3.71 -17.22 23.81
N ASP A 229 3.61 -16.13 23.03
CA ASP A 229 2.37 -15.72 22.38
C ASP A 229 2.22 -16.23 20.94
N ALA A 230 3.17 -17.04 20.45
CA ALA A 230 3.22 -17.46 19.04
C ALA A 230 1.93 -18.17 18.59
N SER A 231 1.44 -19.13 19.38
CA SER A 231 0.20 -19.86 19.06
C SER A 231 -1.01 -18.92 19.02
N ALA A 232 -1.12 -18.02 20.02
CA ALA A 232 -2.22 -17.05 20.08
C ALA A 232 -2.18 -16.08 18.89
N LEU A 233 -0.99 -15.64 18.47
CA LEU A 233 -0.82 -14.76 17.33
C LEU A 233 -1.19 -15.46 16.01
N ILE A 234 -0.78 -16.71 15.82
CA ILE A 234 -1.14 -17.52 14.64
C ILE A 234 -2.66 -17.73 14.58
N GLU A 235 -3.28 -18.16 15.68
CA GLU A 235 -4.72 -18.36 15.78
C GLU A 235 -5.50 -17.07 15.52
N GLN A 236 -5.02 -15.96 16.09
CA GLN A 236 -5.59 -14.63 15.87
C GLN A 236 -5.50 -14.21 14.40
N GLN A 237 -4.33 -14.31 13.76
CA GLN A 237 -4.17 -13.92 12.35
C GLN A 237 -5.04 -14.78 11.43
N ALA A 238 -5.14 -16.09 11.69
CA ALA A 238 -6.04 -16.98 10.95
C ALA A 238 -7.53 -16.62 11.15
N ARG A 239 -7.92 -16.20 12.36
CA ARG A 239 -9.26 -15.68 12.64
C ARG A 239 -9.52 -14.36 11.93
N HIS A 240 -8.62 -13.40 12.05
CA HIS A 240 -8.69 -12.09 11.40
C HIS A 240 -8.76 -12.20 9.87
N CYS A 241 -8.03 -13.14 9.28
CA CYS A 241 -8.12 -13.46 7.85
C CYS A 241 -9.52 -13.91 7.46
N ARG A 242 -10.09 -14.90 8.18
CA ARG A 242 -11.46 -15.38 7.92
C ARG A 242 -12.52 -14.28 8.11
N GLU A 243 -12.39 -13.47 9.17
CA GLU A 243 -13.29 -12.33 9.42
C GLU A 243 -13.19 -11.29 8.32
N SER A 244 -11.98 -11.00 7.83
CA SER A 244 -11.74 -10.03 6.77
C SER A 244 -12.32 -10.50 5.44
N ILE A 245 -12.09 -11.76 5.06
CA ILE A 245 -12.69 -12.36 3.86
C ILE A 245 -14.22 -12.25 3.94
N ARG A 246 -14.81 -12.60 5.08
CA ARG A 246 -16.25 -12.49 5.29
C ARG A 246 -16.74 -11.06 5.09
N TYR A 247 -16.08 -10.08 5.68
CA TYR A 247 -16.45 -8.67 5.51
C TYR A 247 -16.38 -8.23 4.05
N CYS A 248 -15.29 -8.57 3.35
CA CYS A 248 -15.12 -8.26 1.93
C CYS A 248 -16.26 -8.86 1.08
N GLN A 249 -16.64 -10.11 1.34
CA GLN A 249 -17.69 -10.80 0.58
C GLN A 249 -19.09 -10.31 0.94
N GLU A 250 -19.42 -10.23 2.23
CA GLU A 250 -20.80 -9.98 2.69
C GLU A 250 -21.14 -8.48 2.75
N THR A 251 -20.16 -7.61 2.99
CA THR A 251 -20.39 -6.17 3.17
C THR A 251 -19.92 -5.34 1.98
N LEU A 252 -18.76 -5.68 1.40
CA LEU A 252 -18.20 -4.97 0.25
C LEU A 252 -18.58 -5.60 -1.10
N ALA A 253 -19.18 -6.79 -1.11
CA ALA A 253 -19.54 -7.55 -2.31
C ALA A 253 -18.35 -7.83 -3.24
N LEU A 254 -17.15 -8.00 -2.67
CA LEU A 254 -15.95 -8.43 -3.39
C LEU A 254 -15.94 -9.95 -3.52
N THR A 255 -15.66 -10.46 -4.73
CA THR A 255 -15.63 -11.90 -5.05
C THR A 255 -14.23 -12.43 -5.25
#